data_AF-A0A7N4P9K1-F1
#
_entry.id   AF-A0A7N4P9K1-F1
#
_cell.length_a   1.000
_cell.length_b   1.000
_cell.length_c   1.000
_cell.angle_alpha   90.00
_cell.angle_beta   90.00
_cell.angle_gamma   90.00
#
_symmetry.space_group_name_H-M   'P 1'
#
loop_
_entity.id
_entity.type
_entity.pdbx_description
1 polymer ?
#
loop_
_entity_poly.entity_id
_entity_poly.type
_entity_poly.pdbx_seq_one_letter_code
_entity_poly.pdbx_strand_id
1 'polypeptide(L)'
;MSLNPPLSFKKDKDSKSELQDISLTKEDPLQNLCLASQEVLQKAQQSGRAKCLKCGGSRMFYCYTCYIPVETVPVEQIPVVKKSQKLENALPSYTCLPF
;
A
#
# COMPACT_ATOMS: atom_id res chain seq x y z
N MET A 1 -13.77 -15.42 -16.65
CA MET A 1 -12.45 -15.00 -16.15
C MET A 1 -12.64 -13.67 -15.43
N SER A 2 -12.72 -13.68 -14.10
CA SER A 2 -13.03 -12.47 -13.31
C SER A 2 -11.83 -11.51 -13.37
N LEU A 3 -11.97 -10.42 -14.14
CA LEU A 3 -11.02 -9.32 -14.14
C LEU A 3 -11.39 -8.42 -12.97
N ASN A 4 -10.56 -8.42 -11.92
CA ASN A 4 -10.66 -7.38 -10.90
C ASN A 4 -10.40 -6.03 -11.59
N PRO A 5 -11.33 -5.07 -11.53
CA PRO A 5 -11.14 -3.78 -12.16
C PRO A 5 -9.97 -3.04 -11.48
N PRO A 6 -9.26 -2.17 -12.23
CA PRO A 6 -8.24 -1.31 -11.64
C PRO A 6 -8.90 -0.42 -10.57
N LEU A 7 -8.32 -0.37 -9.37
CA LEU A 7 -8.71 0.60 -8.35
C LEU A 7 -8.41 2.01 -8.86
N SER A 8 -9.39 2.62 -9.51
CA SER A 8 -9.36 4.03 -9.85
C SER A 8 -9.82 4.83 -8.65
N PHE A 9 -8.91 5.52 -7.97
CA PHE A 9 -9.28 6.64 -7.11
C PHE A 9 -9.73 7.78 -8.02
N LYS A 10 -11.01 7.74 -8.41
CA LYS A 10 -11.70 8.86 -9.06
C LYS A 10 -12.28 9.73 -7.97
N LYS A 11 -11.80 10.97 -7.93
CA LYS A 11 -12.49 12.05 -7.25
C LYS A 11 -13.76 12.38 -8.04
N ASP A 12 -14.84 12.60 -7.28
CA ASP A 12 -16.12 13.22 -7.63
C ASP A 12 -17.36 12.34 -7.92
N LYS A 13 -18.32 12.48 -6.98
CA LYS A 13 -19.77 12.74 -7.12
C LYS A 13 -20.75 11.55 -7.29
N ASP A 14 -21.52 11.34 -6.20
CA ASP A 14 -22.80 10.65 -6.02
C ASP A 14 -23.14 9.43 -6.90
N SER A 15 -23.06 8.22 -6.32
CA SER A 15 -24.03 7.13 -6.54
C SER A 15 -23.86 5.99 -5.53
N LYS A 16 -24.96 5.72 -4.82
CA LYS A 16 -25.14 4.70 -3.77
C LYS A 16 -24.89 3.28 -4.30
N SER A 17 -23.88 2.60 -3.79
CA SER A 17 -23.80 1.13 -3.80
C SER A 17 -23.13 0.64 -2.52
N GLU A 18 -23.82 -0.28 -1.84
CA GLU A 18 -23.54 -0.75 -0.48
C GLU A 18 -22.23 -1.54 -0.41
N LEU A 19 -21.17 -0.91 0.08
CA LEU A 19 -20.07 -1.59 0.75
C LEU A 19 -20.14 -1.19 2.22
N GLN A 20 -20.15 -2.22 3.07
CA GLN A 20 -20.51 -2.13 4.47
C GLN A 20 -19.62 -1.13 5.20
N ASP A 21 -20.33 -0.23 5.86
CA ASP A 21 -19.87 0.92 6.61
C ASP A 21 -18.87 0.53 7.70
N ILE A 22 -17.59 0.81 7.47
CA ILE A 22 -16.63 1.04 8.56
C ILE A 22 -16.52 2.56 8.72
N SER A 23 -17.64 3.20 9.08
CA SER A 23 -17.63 4.56 9.64
C SER A 23 -17.11 4.47 11.07
N LEU A 24 -15.78 4.41 11.17
CA LEU A 24 -15.07 4.84 12.36
C LEU A 24 -14.22 6.03 11.93
N THR A 25 -14.74 7.22 12.23
CA THR A 25 -14.28 8.56 11.88
C THR A 25 -14.57 9.00 10.43
N LYS A 26 -15.21 10.16 10.27
CA LYS A 26 -15.48 10.85 8.98
C LYS A 26 -14.23 11.38 8.28
N GLU A 27 -13.07 11.13 8.88
CA GLU A 27 -11.77 11.57 8.40
C GLU A 27 -11.25 10.53 7.41
N ASP A 28 -10.77 10.96 6.24
CA ASP A 28 -10.11 10.02 5.33
C ASP A 28 -8.87 9.48 6.06
N PRO A 29 -8.74 8.14 6.24
CA PRO A 29 -7.62 7.55 6.95
C PRO A 29 -6.25 7.93 6.36
N LEU A 30 -6.24 8.43 5.11
CA LEU A 30 -5.04 8.87 4.40
C LEU A 30 -4.87 10.40 4.35
N GLN A 31 -5.76 11.19 4.96
CA GLN A 31 -5.80 12.66 4.76
C GLN A 31 -4.54 13.40 5.19
N ASN A 32 -3.78 12.83 6.13
CA ASN A 32 -2.54 13.42 6.65
C ASN A 32 -1.28 12.73 6.10
N LEU A 33 -1.42 11.85 5.10
CA LEU A 33 -0.31 11.10 4.53
C LEU A 33 0.10 11.68 3.18
N CYS A 34 1.40 11.95 3.02
CA CYS A 34 1.97 12.27 1.73
C CYS A 34 2.14 10.99 0.90
N LEU A 35 1.12 10.65 0.12
CA LEU A 35 1.15 9.49 -0.77
C LEU A 35 1.93 9.83 -2.04
N ALA A 36 2.89 8.96 -2.39
CA ALA A 36 3.54 9.03 -3.68
C ALA A 36 2.54 8.73 -4.82
N SER A 37 2.80 9.27 -6.01
CA SER A 37 2.00 8.97 -7.20
C SER A 37 2.00 7.46 -7.51
N GLN A 38 0.84 6.90 -7.82
CA GLN A 38 0.66 5.49 -8.19
C GLN A 38 0.86 5.23 -9.68
N GLU A 39 1.36 6.20 -10.45
CA GLU A 39 1.58 6.10 -11.90
C GLU A 39 2.38 4.86 -12.30
N VAL A 40 3.36 4.47 -11.49
CA VAL A 40 4.17 3.26 -11.72
C VAL A 40 3.30 2.01 -11.77
N LEU A 41 2.40 1.89 -10.79
CA LEU A 41 1.50 0.75 -10.71
C LEU A 41 0.50 0.77 -11.86
N GLN A 42 0.00 1.94 -12.24
CA GLN A 42 -0.92 2.08 -13.39
C GLN A 42 -0.24 1.69 -14.70
N LYS A 43 0.99 2.15 -14.96
CA LYS A 43 1.77 1.77 -16.15
C LYS A 43 2.05 0.26 -16.18
N ALA A 44 2.39 -0.32 -15.03
CA ALA A 44 2.60 -1.76 -14.90
C ALA A 44 1.29 -2.58 -15.07
N GLN A 45 0.13 -2.04 -14.68
CA GLN A 45 -1.17 -2.66 -14.98
C GLN A 45 -1.51 -2.61 -16.46
N GLN A 46 -1.23 -1.47 -17.12
CA GLN A 46 -1.46 -1.29 -18.56
C GLN A 46 -0.58 -2.22 -19.40
N SER A 47 0.67 -2.47 -18.98
CA SER A 47 1.54 -3.44 -19.65
C SER A 47 1.16 -4.91 -19.39
N GLY A 48 0.36 -5.16 -18.35
CA GLY A 48 -0.22 -6.46 -18.07
C GLY A 48 0.71 -7.40 -17.30
N ARG A 49 0.73 -8.69 -17.66
CA ARG A 49 1.56 -9.68 -16.96
C ARG A 49 2.93 -9.79 -17.62
N ALA A 50 3.97 -9.64 -16.82
CA ALA A 50 5.36 -9.84 -17.22
C ALA A 50 5.89 -11.20 -16.76
N LYS A 51 6.95 -11.68 -17.40
CA LYS A 51 7.68 -12.88 -16.95
C LYS A 51 8.62 -12.52 -15.81
N CYS A 52 8.68 -13.38 -14.80
CA CYS A 52 9.67 -13.27 -13.74
C CYS A 52 11.08 -13.53 -14.32
N LEU A 53 12.03 -12.64 -14.02
CA LEU A 53 13.42 -12.74 -14.48
C LEU A 53 14.15 -14.01 -14.00
N LYS A 54 13.67 -14.65 -12.92
CA LYS A 54 14.27 -15.87 -12.37
C LYS A 54 13.55 -17.16 -12.79
N CYS A 55 12.23 -17.24 -12.60
CA CYS A 55 11.48 -18.47 -12.85
C CYS A 55 10.66 -18.48 -14.15
N GLY A 56 10.64 -17.37 -14.90
CA GLY A 56 9.83 -17.23 -16.12
C GLY A 56 8.31 -17.17 -15.89
N GLY A 57 7.85 -17.33 -14.65
CA GLY A 57 6.42 -17.32 -14.31
C GLY A 57 5.76 -15.97 -14.60
N SER A 58 4.51 -16.01 -15.08
CA SER A 58 3.72 -14.83 -15.41
C SER A 58 3.14 -14.16 -14.15
N ARG A 59 3.55 -12.92 -13.88
CA ARG A 59 3.17 -12.12 -12.70
C ARG A 59 2.95 -10.66 -13.10
N MET A 60 2.14 -9.91 -12.34
CA MET A 60 1.83 -8.50 -12.67
C MET A 60 2.84 -7.52 -12.07
N PHE A 61 3.10 -7.59 -10.76
CA PHE A 61 4.03 -6.67 -10.08
C PHE A 61 5.17 -7.38 -9.33
N TYR A 62 4.86 -8.54 -8.74
CA TYR A 62 5.78 -9.23 -7.83
C TYR A 62 5.66 -10.74 -7.98
N CYS A 63 6.80 -11.42 -7.91
CA CYS A 63 6.86 -12.87 -7.91
C CYS A 63 6.91 -13.41 -6.49
N TYR A 64 5.83 -14.04 -6.04
CA TYR A 64 5.74 -14.67 -4.71
C TYR A 64 6.63 -15.91 -4.54
N THR A 65 7.15 -16.48 -5.63
CA THR A 65 8.04 -17.65 -5.59
C THR A 65 9.49 -17.23 -5.45
N CYS A 66 9.90 -16.20 -6.19
CA CYS A 66 11.28 -15.74 -6.24
C CYS A 66 11.55 -14.53 -5.35
N TYR A 67 10.51 -13.95 -4.75
CA TYR A 67 10.54 -12.78 -3.90
C TYR A 67 11.17 -11.54 -4.57
N ILE A 68 10.91 -11.36 -5.87
CA ILE A 68 11.43 -10.23 -6.65
C ILE A 68 10.31 -9.49 -7.41
N PRO A 69 10.45 -8.16 -7.61
CA PRO A 69 9.65 -7.43 -8.57
C PRO A 69 9.81 -8.00 -9.99
N VAL A 70 8.77 -7.89 -10.80
CA VAL A 70 8.90 -8.16 -12.24
C VAL A 70 9.53 -6.97 -12.97
N GLU A 71 10.02 -7.21 -14.18
CA GLU A 71 10.72 -6.20 -14.99
C GLU A 71 9.91 -4.91 -15.24
N THR A 72 8.57 -5.00 -15.26
CA THR A 72 7.70 -3.83 -15.47
C THR A 72 7.60 -2.90 -14.26
N VAL A 73 8.18 -3.28 -13.11
CA VAL A 73 8.16 -2.48 -11.89
C VAL A 73 9.57 -1.96 -11.57
N PRO A 74 9.80 -0.63 -11.61
CA PRO A 74 11.08 -0.03 -11.26
C PRO A 74 11.37 -0.21 -9.77
N VAL A 75 12.49 -0.87 -9.46
CA VAL A 75 12.89 -1.21 -8.09
C VAL A 75 13.30 0.04 -7.30
N GLU A 76 13.78 1.06 -8.00
CA GLU A 76 14.25 2.35 -7.45
C GLU A 76 13.11 3.15 -6.82
N GLN A 77 11.87 2.91 -7.25
CA GLN A 77 10.67 3.61 -6.76
C GLN A 77 9.96 2.84 -5.66
N ILE A 78 10.46 1.65 -5.29
CA ILE A 78 9.90 0.86 -4.19
C ILE A 78 10.35 1.48 -2.86
N PRO A 79 9.41 1.90 -1.98
CA PRO A 79 9.77 2.48 -0.70
C PRO A 79 10.58 1.49 0.14
N VAL A 80 11.78 1.89 0.55
CA VAL A 80 12.59 1.09 1.48
C VAL A 80 12.14 1.39 2.90
N VAL A 81 11.52 0.41 3.54
CA VAL A 81 11.13 0.52 4.94
C VAL A 81 12.40 0.52 5.80
N LYS A 82 12.74 1.68 6.35
CA LYS A 82 13.74 1.74 7.43
C LYS A 82 13.07 1.18 8.69
N LYS A 83 13.71 0.19 9.32
CA LYS A 83 13.25 -0.39 10.58
C LYS A 83 13.04 0.73 11.59
N SER A 84 11.83 0.82 12.16
CA SER A 84 11.55 1.74 13.25
C SER A 84 12.47 1.42 14.44
N GLN A 85 13.16 2.45 14.93
CA GLN A 85 13.96 2.32 16.14
C GLN A 85 13.01 2.13 17.32
N LYS A 86 13.31 1.16 18.18
CA LYS A 86 12.51 0.89 19.36
C LYS A 86 12.56 2.15 20.23
N LEU A 87 11.41 2.76 20.51
CA LEU A 87 11.31 3.80 21.54
C LEU A 87 11.57 3.10 22.87
N GLU A 88 12.76 3.31 23.43
CA GLU A 88 13.05 2.92 24.80
C GLU A 88 12.32 3.91 25.70
N ASN A 89 11.32 3.40 26.39
CA ASN A 89 10.37 4.20 27.17
C ASN A 89 11.12 5.03 28.23
N ALA A 90 11.20 6.35 28.04
CA ALA A 90 11.31 7.26 29.17
C ALA A 90 9.96 7.26 29.87
N LEU A 91 9.85 6.48 30.94
CA LEU A 91 8.72 6.55 31.87
C LEU A 91 8.63 7.99 32.40
N PRO A 92 7.46 8.67 32.35
CA PRO A 92 7.21 9.78 33.24
C PRO A 92 7.08 9.18 34.64
N SER A 93 7.97 9.57 35.54
CA SER A 93 7.85 9.29 36.97
C SER A 93 6.59 9.99 37.50
N TYR A 94 5.43 9.36 37.35
CA TYR A 94 4.28 9.69 38.17
C TYR A 94 4.62 9.21 39.58
N THR A 95 5.00 10.17 40.42
CA THR A 95 5.19 10.00 41.85
C THR A 95 3.95 9.35 42.45
N CYS A 96 4.10 8.17 43.04
CA CYS A 96 3.10 7.63 43.96
C CYS A 96 3.03 8.58 45.17
N LEU A 97 2.01 9.42 45.21
CA LEU A 97 1.60 10.11 46.44
C LEU A 97 1.07 9.05 47.42
N PRO A 98 1.59 8.98 48.65
CA PRO A 98 1.07 8.06 49.66
C PRO A 98 -0.25 8.60 50.24
N PHE A 99 -1.20 7.69 50.50
CA PHE A 99 -2.28 7.87 51.48
C PHE A 99 -1.82 7.28 52.82
#